data_AF-A0A2D4ST86-F1
#
_entry.id   AF-A0A2D4ST86-F1
#
_cell.length_a   1.000
_cell.length_b   1.000
_cell.length_c   1.000
_cell.angle_alpha   90.00
_cell.angle_beta   90.00
_cell.angle_gamma   90.00
#
_symmetry.space_group_name_H-M   'P 1'
#
loop_
_entity.id
_entity.type
_entity.pdbx_description
1 polymer ?
#
loop_
_entity_poly.entity_id
_entity_poly.type
_entity_poly.pdbx_seq_one_letter_code
_entity_poly.pdbx_strand_id
1 'polypeptide(L)'
;MDTDPRQWLPNEDSWDIRQVVGLPEDIPPGEYAWVLTLPDPTEELRDRGEYGIQLANEGLWDATLSEHTLGQGLLITEDGLRTPYEGEARFER
;
A
#
# COMPACT_ATOMS: atom_id res chain seq x y z
N MET A 1 -10.97 -7.36 -12.82
CA MET A 1 -11.69 -7.89 -11.64
C MET A 1 -10.96 -7.28 -10.46
N ASP A 2 -11.60 -6.36 -9.75
CA ASP A 2 -11.05 -5.84 -8.49
C ASP A 2 -11.17 -6.96 -7.46
N THR A 3 -10.08 -7.68 -7.25
CA THR A 3 -9.98 -8.65 -6.17
C THR A 3 -9.70 -7.89 -4.89
N ASP A 4 -10.55 -8.10 -3.88
CA ASP A 4 -10.34 -7.57 -2.54
C ASP A 4 -9.38 -8.50 -1.77
N PRO A 5 -8.16 -8.05 -1.41
CA PRO A 5 -7.20 -8.90 -0.72
C PRO A 5 -7.66 -9.38 0.66
N ARG A 6 -8.66 -8.73 1.25
CA ARG A 6 -9.25 -9.14 2.54
C ARG A 6 -10.05 -10.44 2.45
N GLN A 7 -10.39 -10.88 1.23
CA GLN A 7 -11.14 -12.11 0.99
C GLN A 7 -10.24 -13.29 0.62
N TRP A 8 -8.92 -13.12 0.63
CA TRP A 8 -7.98 -14.18 0.29
C TRP A 8 -8.01 -15.30 1.33
N LEU A 9 -8.24 -16.51 0.84
CA LEU A 9 -8.27 -17.73 1.64
C LEU A 9 -6.96 -18.51 1.48
N PRO A 10 -6.52 -19.23 2.52
CA PRO A 10 -5.24 -19.94 2.53
C PRO A 10 -5.20 -21.20 1.64
N ASN A 11 -6.31 -21.58 1.01
CA ASN A 11 -6.40 -22.74 0.12
C ASN A 11 -5.98 -22.43 -1.33
N GLU A 12 -5.60 -21.20 -1.63
CA GLU A 12 -4.96 -20.82 -2.89
C GLU A 12 -3.47 -20.60 -2.65
N ASP A 13 -2.62 -21.20 -3.50
CA ASP A 13 -1.16 -21.20 -3.31
C ASP A 13 -0.55 -19.79 -3.42
N SER A 14 -1.14 -18.90 -4.22
CA SER A 14 -0.65 -17.51 -4.40
C SER A 14 -1.69 -16.60 -5.05
N TRP A 15 -1.73 -15.33 -4.62
CA TRP A 15 -2.50 -14.26 -5.25
C TRP A 15 -1.58 -13.21 -5.86
N ASP A 16 -1.83 -12.82 -7.11
CA ASP A 16 -1.08 -11.78 -7.82
C ASP A 16 -1.86 -10.46 -7.84
N ILE A 17 -1.31 -9.40 -7.26
CA ILE A 17 -1.80 -8.02 -7.45
C ILE A 17 -0.87 -7.28 -8.40
N ARG A 18 -1.43 -6.63 -9.41
CA ARG A 18 -0.70 -5.71 -10.29
C ARG A 18 -1.43 -4.37 -10.29
N GLN A 19 -0.79 -3.34 -9.78
CA GLN A 19 -1.31 -1.98 -9.77
C GLN A 19 -0.32 -1.05 -10.45
N VAL A 20 -0.85 -0.10 -11.21
CA VAL A 20 -0.09 1.06 -11.70
C VAL A 20 -0.59 2.25 -10.89
N VAL A 21 0.31 2.91 -10.18
CA VAL A 21 -0.01 4.07 -9.34
C VAL A 21 0.85 5.26 -9.75
N GLY A 22 0.25 6.43 -9.70
CA GLY A 22 0.95 7.69 -9.85
C GLY A 22 1.59 8.15 -8.56
N LEU A 23 2.70 8.87 -8.71
CA LEU A 23 3.29 9.65 -7.62
C LEU A 23 2.66 11.06 -7.61
N PRO A 24 2.44 11.67 -6.43
CA PRO A 24 2.11 13.08 -6.32
C PRO A 24 3.19 13.94 -6.99
N GLU A 25 2.78 15.02 -7.66
CA GLU A 25 3.73 15.92 -8.36
C GLU A 25 4.66 16.66 -7.40
N ASP A 26 4.21 16.87 -6.16
CA ASP A 26 4.90 17.60 -5.11
C ASP A 26 5.56 16.67 -4.07
N ILE A 27 5.65 15.37 -4.35
CA ILE A 27 6.34 14.43 -3.45
C ILE A 27 7.82 14.81 -3.32
N PRO A 28 8.34 15.02 -2.09
CA PRO A 28 9.73 15.39 -1.92
C PRO A 28 10.69 14.28 -2.39
N PRO A 29 11.88 14.61 -2.92
CA PRO A 29 12.94 13.63 -3.12
C PRO A 29 13.29 12.93 -1.80
N GLY A 30 13.55 11.63 -1.87
CA GLY A 30 13.81 10.83 -0.67
C GLY A 30 13.62 9.34 -0.89
N GLU A 31 13.85 8.58 0.18
CA GLU A 31 13.58 7.15 0.25
C GLU A 31 12.20 6.91 0.85
N TYR A 32 11.39 6.11 0.16
CA TYR A 32 10.05 5.74 0.55
C TYR A 32 9.96 4.23 0.67
N ALA A 33 9.19 3.74 1.64
CA ALA A 33 8.86 2.33 1.74
C ALA A 33 7.50 2.07 1.07
N TRP A 34 7.37 0.93 0.41
CA TRP A 34 6.06 0.43 0.01
C TRP A 34 5.41 -0.28 1.19
N VAL A 35 4.15 0.07 1.45
CA VAL A 35 3.33 -0.52 2.51
C VAL A 35 2.00 -0.99 1.95
N LEU A 36 1.42 -1.98 2.62
CA LEU A 36 0.09 -2.51 2.37
C LEU A 36 -0.75 -2.34 3.64
N THR A 37 -1.91 -1.71 3.51
CA THR A 37 -2.93 -1.64 4.55
C THR A 37 -4.17 -2.40 4.09
N LEU A 38 -4.83 -3.06 5.03
CA LEU A 38 -6.06 -3.82 4.80
C LEU A 38 -7.11 -3.40 5.84
N PRO A 39 -7.65 -2.17 5.73
CA PRO A 39 -8.56 -1.63 6.73
C PRO A 39 -9.95 -2.28 6.67
N ASP A 40 -10.72 -2.09 7.74
CA ASP A 40 -12.13 -2.45 7.77
C ASP A 40 -12.89 -1.71 6.64
N PRO A 41 -13.81 -2.38 5.91
CA PRO A 41 -14.59 -1.73 4.85
C PRO A 41 -15.52 -0.62 5.36
N THR A 42 -15.94 -0.71 6.61
CA THR A 42 -16.88 0.21 7.26
C THR A 42 -16.19 1.54 7.50
N GLU A 43 -16.79 2.65 7.04
CA GLU A 43 -16.18 3.99 7.11
C GLU A 43 -15.79 4.38 8.54
N GLU A 44 -16.64 4.08 9.52
CA GLU A 44 -16.39 4.39 10.93
C GLU A 44 -15.24 3.59 11.57
N LEU A 45 -14.81 2.51 10.92
CA LEU A 45 -13.74 1.62 11.39
C LEU A 45 -12.48 1.68 10.53
N ARG A 46 -12.56 2.25 9.31
CA ARG A 46 -11.47 2.28 8.33
C ARG A 46 -10.19 2.90 8.88
N ASP A 47 -10.32 4.01 9.60
CA ASP A 47 -9.19 4.75 10.17
C ASP A 47 -8.75 4.22 11.54
N ARG A 48 -9.41 3.16 12.03
CA ARG A 48 -9.13 2.51 13.31
C ARG A 48 -8.25 1.29 13.06
N GLY A 49 -6.94 1.51 13.12
CA GLY A 49 -5.93 0.50 12.80
C GLY A 49 -6.08 -0.83 13.55
N GLU A 50 -6.69 -0.83 14.74
CA GLU A 50 -7.00 -2.04 15.50
C GLU A 50 -8.03 -2.98 14.83
N TYR A 51 -8.72 -2.52 13.78
CA TYR A 51 -9.60 -3.32 12.92
C TYR A 51 -8.98 -3.67 11.57
N GLY A 52 -7.72 -3.29 11.32
CA GLY A 52 -6.98 -3.69 10.13
C GLY A 52 -6.57 -5.16 10.18
N ILE A 53 -6.47 -5.80 9.01
CA ILE A 53 -5.96 -7.18 8.90
C ILE A 53 -4.44 -7.17 8.98
N GLN A 54 -3.91 -7.85 10.00
CA GLN A 54 -2.49 -8.18 10.11
C GLN A 54 -2.19 -9.55 9.46
N LEU A 55 -1.34 -9.55 8.42
CA LEU A 55 -0.78 -10.75 7.80
C LEU A 55 0.26 -11.44 8.71
N ALA A 56 0.43 -12.75 8.53
CA ALA A 56 1.30 -13.57 9.37
C ALA A 56 2.82 -13.42 9.10
N ASN A 57 3.23 -12.49 8.23
CA ASN A 57 4.64 -12.28 7.90
C ASN A 57 5.41 -11.67 9.08
N GLU A 58 6.48 -12.32 9.51
CA GLU A 58 7.31 -11.86 10.63
C GLU A 58 8.13 -10.62 10.27
N GLY A 59 8.21 -9.67 11.19
CA GLY A 59 9.08 -8.49 11.07
C GLY A 59 8.64 -7.41 10.09
N LEU A 60 7.48 -7.56 9.44
CA LEU A 60 6.97 -6.60 8.45
C LEU A 60 5.82 -5.72 8.94
N TRP A 61 5.27 -6.00 10.12
CA TRP A 61 4.13 -5.27 10.68
C TRP A 61 4.56 -4.08 11.54
N ASP A 62 4.02 -2.90 11.25
CA ASP A 62 4.06 -1.72 12.12
C ASP A 62 2.71 -1.57 12.84
N ALA A 63 2.70 -1.86 14.15
CA ALA A 63 1.49 -1.76 14.96
C ALA A 63 1.05 -0.32 15.27
N THR A 64 1.92 0.67 15.07
CA THR A 64 1.59 2.09 15.30
C THR A 64 0.81 2.65 14.13
N LEU A 65 1.22 2.29 12.91
CA LEU A 65 0.60 2.74 11.66
C LEU A 65 -0.46 1.76 11.14
N SER A 66 -0.46 0.52 11.65
CA SER A 66 -1.29 -0.58 11.16
C SER A 66 -1.02 -0.92 9.69
N GLU A 67 0.28 -1.03 9.37
CA GLU A 67 0.81 -1.20 8.02
C GLU A 67 1.71 -2.45 7.91
N HIS A 68 1.68 -3.11 6.75
CA HIS A 68 2.68 -4.10 6.37
C HIS A 68 3.68 -3.51 5.39
N THR A 69 4.96 -3.43 5.74
CA THR A 69 5.98 -3.13 4.73
C THR A 69 6.12 -4.27 3.75
N LEU A 70 6.22 -3.94 2.46
CA LEU A 70 6.49 -4.91 1.40
C LEU A 70 7.99 -5.22 1.26
N GLY A 71 8.84 -4.60 2.09
CA GLY A 71 10.29 -4.77 2.07
C GLY A 71 10.94 -4.20 0.80
N GLN A 72 10.22 -3.36 0.05
CA GLN A 72 10.71 -2.68 -1.15
C GLN A 72 10.83 -1.18 -0.89
N GLY A 73 11.92 -0.59 -1.37
CA GLY A 73 12.17 0.85 -1.30
C GLY A 73 11.97 1.51 -2.67
N LEU A 74 11.46 2.75 -2.66
CA LEU A 74 11.40 3.64 -3.81
C LEU A 74 12.29 4.86 -3.53
N LEU A 75 13.30 5.07 -4.37
CA LEU A 75 14.11 6.28 -4.35
C LEU A 75 13.52 7.31 -5.32
N ILE A 76 13.08 8.44 -4.81
CA ILE A 76 12.62 9.57 -5.61
C ILE A 76 13.73 10.60 -5.71
N THR A 77 14.08 10.97 -6.94
CA THR A 77 15.05 12.03 -7.25
C THR A 77 14.33 13.18 -7.96
N GLU A 78 14.91 14.38 -7.94
CA GLU A 78 14.34 15.56 -8.61
C GLU A 78 14.11 15.33 -10.12
N ASP A 79 14.97 14.54 -10.77
CA ASP A 79 14.83 14.19 -12.19
C ASP A 79 13.71 13.16 -12.45
N GLY A 80 13.32 12.38 -11.43
CA GLY A 80 12.31 11.31 -11.52
C GLY A 80 10.86 11.82 -11.62
N LEU A 81 10.61 13.10 -11.32
CA LEU A 81 9.27 13.71 -11.28
C LEU A 81 8.78 14.23 -12.65
N ARG A 82 9.51 13.95 -13.73
CA ARG A 82 9.33 14.64 -15.03
C ARG A 82 8.13 14.19 -15.86
N THR A 83 7.48 13.09 -15.52
CA THR A 83 6.28 12.61 -16.25
C THR A 83 5.12 12.49 -15.27
N PRO A 84 4.13 13.39 -15.34
CA PRO A 84 2.92 13.27 -14.53
C PRO A 84 2.20 11.96 -14.84
N TYR A 85 1.70 11.29 -13.81
CA TYR A 85 0.86 10.13 -14.00
C TYR A 85 -0.54 10.53 -14.49
N GLU A 86 -0.96 9.99 -15.63
CA GLU A 86 -2.24 10.29 -16.28
C GLU A 86 -3.38 9.33 -15.91
N GLY A 87 -3.13 8.32 -15.05
CA GLY A 87 -4.17 7.41 -14.58
C GLY A 87 -4.91 7.92 -13.34
N GLU A 88 -5.89 7.14 -12.89
CA GLU A 88 -6.79 7.51 -11.79
C GLU A 88 -6.22 7.15 -10.40
N ALA A 89 -5.47 6.05 -10.30
CA ALA A 89 -4.91 5.59 -9.02
C ALA A 89 -3.65 6.39 -8.63
N ARG A 90 -3.75 7.21 -7.59
CA ARG A 90 -2.64 8.02 -7.07
C ARG A 90 -2.25 7.57 -5.67
N PHE A 91 -0.96 7.66 -5.34
CA PHE A 91 -0.50 7.55 -3.97
C PHE A 91 -0.97 8.77 -3.18
N GLU A 92 -1.61 8.55 -2.04
CA GLU A 92 -2.03 9.57 -1.07
C GLU A 92 -1.22 9.39 0.21
N ARG A 93 -0.82 10.50 0.84
CA ARG A 93 0.02 10.50 2.05
C ARG A 93 -0.80 10.26 3.30
#